data_AF-A0A2H3CDY4-F1
#
_entry.id   AF-A0A2H3CDY4-F1
#
_cell.length_a   1.000
_cell.length_b   1.000
_cell.length_c   1.000
_cell.angle_alpha   90.00
_cell.angle_beta   90.00
_cell.angle_gamma   90.00
#
_symmetry.space_group_name_H-M   'P 1'
#
loop_
_entity.id
_entity.type
_entity.pdbx_description
1 polymer ?
#
loop_
_entity_poly.entity_id
_entity_poly.type
_entity_poly.pdbx_seq_one_letter_code
_entity_poly.pdbx_strand_id
1 'polypeptide(L)'
;MYTAESLLLENTSGLYLASLTHLVPLPPSVPSSLTLHEKHCEGLCEECVTHVWTATHASQPVIAKIFDPLYFIDPYEGTDPFPFLDLSVSREAEGYRQLAPLHGTKVLRCLGLLVSPLPSQGNRTVYVLLLEHVAGQDVRYLIPAPTSTSLCPAHRASIVDAAVNVFYDILMCGVKQRDMAPRNLIIRPPKCSGGAPFCVKDDCPVHFTVDPDNVESVMIDFEGSELWDPNHEFYDEQTRDREMHPLRDDYMEDWWYGKYGI
;
A
#
# COMPACT_ATOMS: atom_id res chain seq x y z
N MET A 1 -26.64 -21.40 1.94
CA MET A 1 -26.22 -22.64 2.63
C MET A 1 -24.70 -22.63 2.60
N TYR A 2 -24.06 -22.25 3.70
CA TYR A 2 -22.61 -22.06 3.78
C TYR A 2 -21.90 -23.42 3.64
N THR A 3 -20.89 -23.49 2.77
CA THR A 3 -20.12 -24.72 2.53
C THR A 3 -19.18 -24.98 3.71
N ALA A 4 -18.79 -26.25 3.93
CA ALA A 4 -17.86 -26.62 5.00
C ALA A 4 -16.52 -25.87 4.92
N GLU A 5 -16.09 -25.44 3.72
CA GLU A 5 -14.90 -24.59 3.53
C GLU A 5 -15.10 -23.15 4.05
N SER A 6 -16.29 -22.55 3.86
CA SER A 6 -16.58 -21.20 4.38
C SER A 6 -16.57 -21.14 5.91
N LEU A 7 -17.05 -22.20 6.57
CA LEU A 7 -17.02 -22.35 8.04
C LEU A 7 -15.60 -22.63 8.58
N LEU A 8 -14.74 -23.26 7.77
CA LEU A 8 -13.33 -23.48 8.11
C LEU A 8 -12.51 -22.20 8.00
N LEU A 9 -12.77 -21.37 6.97
CA LEU A 9 -12.15 -20.07 6.81
C LEU A 9 -12.60 -19.09 7.91
N GLU A 10 -13.87 -19.11 8.32
CA GLU A 10 -14.36 -18.33 9.47
C GLU A 10 -13.73 -18.77 10.80
N ASN A 11 -13.55 -20.08 11.03
CA ASN A 11 -12.94 -20.58 12.27
C ASN A 11 -11.43 -20.30 12.36
N THR A 12 -10.69 -20.42 11.26
CA THR A 12 -9.26 -20.06 11.24
C THR A 12 -9.06 -18.54 11.26
N SER A 13 -9.89 -17.79 10.55
CA SER A 13 -9.89 -16.32 10.59
C SER A 13 -10.28 -15.79 11.96
N GLY A 14 -11.25 -16.39 12.65
CA GLY A 14 -11.70 -15.99 13.99
C GLY A 14 -10.64 -16.18 15.08
N LEU A 15 -9.88 -17.29 15.02
CA LEU A 15 -8.75 -17.53 15.93
C LEU A 15 -7.57 -16.58 15.66
N TYR A 16 -7.31 -16.22 14.40
CA TYR A 16 -6.31 -15.21 14.04
C TYR A 16 -6.77 -13.77 14.37
N LEU A 17 -8.05 -13.46 14.18
CA LEU A 17 -8.68 -12.17 14.50
C LEU A 17 -8.60 -11.85 16.00
N ALA A 18 -8.92 -12.83 16.84
CA ALA A 18 -8.76 -12.69 18.29
C ALA A 18 -7.28 -12.57 18.71
N SER A 19 -6.36 -13.17 17.97
CA SER A 19 -4.93 -13.08 18.25
C SER A 19 -4.35 -11.71 17.88
N LEU A 20 -4.69 -11.15 16.72
CA LEU A 20 -4.15 -9.88 16.24
C LEU A 20 -4.67 -8.66 17.02
N THR A 21 -5.95 -8.66 17.40
CA THR A 21 -6.55 -7.60 18.24
C THR A 21 -5.93 -7.54 19.65
N HIS A 22 -5.26 -8.61 20.10
CA HIS A 22 -4.59 -8.67 21.40
C HIS A 22 -3.06 -8.51 21.35
N LEU A 23 -2.44 -8.52 20.16
CA LEU A 23 -0.97 -8.57 20.00
C LEU A 23 -0.31 -7.27 19.54
N VAL A 24 -1.05 -6.21 19.26
CA VAL A 24 -0.46 -4.88 19.01
C VAL A 24 -0.50 -4.07 20.31
N PRO A 25 0.56 -4.12 21.15
CA PRO A 25 0.68 -3.17 22.25
C PRO A 25 0.74 -1.76 21.67
N LEU A 26 -0.34 -1.01 21.83
CA LEU A 26 -0.38 0.40 21.48
C LEU A 26 0.62 1.13 22.37
N PRO A 27 1.54 1.95 21.82
CA PRO A 27 2.46 2.72 22.62
C PRO A 27 1.68 3.63 23.58
N PRO A 28 2.14 3.81 24.84
CA PRO A 28 1.48 4.69 25.79
C PRO A 28 1.40 6.11 25.21
N SER A 29 0.18 6.63 25.19
CA SER A 29 -0.18 7.90 24.56
C SER A 29 0.58 9.08 25.18
N VAL A 30 1.41 9.71 24.36
CA VAL A 30 1.82 11.11 24.56
C VAL A 30 0.89 11.95 23.69
N PRO A 31 0.25 13.02 24.18
CA PRO A 31 -0.52 13.91 23.34
C PRO A 31 0.47 14.70 22.47
N SER A 32 0.73 14.16 21.28
CA SER A 32 1.43 14.86 20.21
C SER A 32 0.34 15.34 19.26
N SER A 33 0.22 16.66 19.10
CA SER A 33 -0.80 17.26 18.25
C SER A 33 -0.61 16.77 16.81
N LEU A 34 -1.61 16.06 16.28
CA LEU A 34 -1.71 15.70 14.88
C LEU A 34 -2.56 16.77 14.18
N THR A 35 -1.99 17.47 13.21
CA THR A 35 -2.73 18.45 12.39
C THR A 35 -2.91 17.90 10.99
N LEU A 36 -4.15 17.69 10.56
CA LEU A 36 -4.48 17.23 9.20
C LEU A 36 -4.47 18.41 8.23
N HIS A 37 -3.93 18.22 7.03
CA HIS A 37 -3.79 19.26 6.02
C HIS A 37 -4.63 18.98 4.78
N GLU A 38 -4.22 17.98 3.99
CA GLU A 38 -4.85 17.63 2.72
C GLU A 38 -5.34 16.18 2.76
N LYS A 39 -6.59 15.95 2.37
CA LYS A 39 -7.16 14.62 2.20
C LYS A 39 -6.72 14.07 0.84
N HIS A 40 -6.07 12.91 0.83
CA HIS A 40 -5.88 12.14 -0.39
C HIS A 40 -7.14 11.31 -0.65
N CYS A 41 -7.71 11.46 -1.84
CA CYS A 41 -8.95 10.76 -2.21
C CYS A 41 -8.80 9.24 -2.16
N GLU A 42 -9.89 8.61 -1.69
CA GLU A 42 -10.08 7.18 -1.51
C GLU A 42 -9.75 6.39 -2.77
N GLY A 43 -9.11 5.22 -2.61
CA GLY A 43 -9.06 4.23 -3.67
C GLY A 43 -10.48 3.90 -4.13
N LEU A 44 -10.65 3.55 -5.40
CA LEU A 44 -11.92 3.11 -6.01
C LEU A 44 -12.41 1.75 -5.46
N CYS A 45 -12.02 1.37 -4.25
CA CYS A 45 -12.56 0.18 -3.60
C CYS A 45 -13.95 0.52 -3.10
N GLU A 46 -14.94 -0.19 -3.62
CA GLU A 46 -16.37 0.01 -3.33
C GLU A 46 -16.70 -0.24 -1.84
N GLU A 47 -15.75 -0.82 -1.09
CA GLU A 47 -15.76 -0.99 0.37
C GLU A 47 -14.56 -0.25 1.00
N CYS A 48 -14.78 0.94 1.57
CA CYS A 48 -13.70 1.71 2.19
C CYS A 48 -14.10 2.17 3.59
N VAL A 49 -13.28 1.84 4.60
CA VAL A 49 -13.38 2.39 5.97
C VAL A 49 -12.29 3.43 6.25
N THR A 50 -11.45 3.77 5.27
CA THR A 50 -10.24 4.55 5.50
C THR A 50 -10.16 5.86 4.75
N HIS A 51 -9.52 6.84 5.39
CA HIS A 51 -9.18 8.12 4.77
C HIS A 51 -7.72 8.42 5.00
N VAL A 52 -7.03 8.78 3.93
CA VAL A 52 -5.61 9.12 3.96
C VAL A 52 -5.45 10.64 3.96
N TRP A 53 -4.63 11.15 4.86
CA TRP A 53 -4.35 12.57 5.00
C TRP A 53 -2.85 12.83 5.05
N THR A 54 -2.40 13.90 4.42
CA THR A 54 -1.15 14.54 4.86
C THR A 54 -1.39 15.20 6.21
N ALA A 55 -0.42 15.08 7.10
CA ALA A 55 -0.51 15.62 8.43
C ALA A 55 0.87 16.09 8.94
N THR A 56 0.85 16.87 10.02
CA THR A 56 2.05 17.17 10.80
C THR A 56 1.94 16.53 12.17
N HIS A 57 2.96 15.77 12.54
CA HIS A 57 3.13 15.16 13.86
C HIS A 57 4.52 15.52 14.38
N ALA A 58 4.59 16.09 15.59
CA ALA A 58 5.86 16.57 16.19
C ALA A 58 6.71 17.46 15.26
N SER A 59 6.06 18.35 14.49
CA SER A 59 6.68 19.23 13.48
C SER A 59 7.31 18.52 12.28
N GLN A 60 7.02 17.24 12.06
CA GLN A 60 7.44 16.48 10.88
C GLN A 60 6.23 16.16 9.99
N PRO A 61 6.39 16.17 8.65
CA PRO A 61 5.34 15.71 7.74
C PRO A 61 5.18 14.18 7.87
N VAL A 62 3.93 13.75 7.98
CA VAL A 62 3.54 12.34 8.08
C VAL A 62 2.29 12.09 7.24
N ILE A 63 2.00 10.81 6.99
CA ILE A 63 0.73 10.37 6.46
C ILE A 63 -0.10 9.80 7.61
N ALA A 64 -1.33 10.28 7.75
CA ALA A 64 -2.30 9.77 8.70
C ALA A 64 -3.39 9.01 7.94
N LYS A 65 -3.43 7.68 8.11
CA LYS A 65 -4.52 6.84 7.61
C LYS A 65 -5.50 6.61 8.75
N ILE A 66 -6.70 7.17 8.61
CA ILE A 66 -7.76 7.16 9.62
C ILE A 66 -8.76 6.09 9.24
N PHE A 67 -9.01 5.15 10.16
CA PHE A 67 -10.01 4.11 9.99
C PHE A 67 -11.24 4.50 10.79
N ASP A 68 -12.35 4.68 10.08
CA ASP A 68 -13.58 5.24 10.62
C ASP A 68 -14.81 4.46 10.13
N PRO A 69 -15.49 3.71 11.03
CA PRO A 69 -16.62 2.87 10.64
C PRO A 69 -17.83 3.68 10.15
N LEU A 70 -17.89 5.00 10.42
CA LEU A 70 -18.99 5.85 9.93
C LEU A 70 -18.90 6.15 8.43
N TYR A 71 -17.72 5.97 7.83
CA TYR A 71 -17.51 6.19 6.40
C TYR A 71 -17.49 4.89 5.61
N PHE A 72 -17.85 3.78 6.26
CA PHE A 72 -18.01 2.51 5.59
C PHE A 72 -19.10 2.58 4.51
N ILE A 73 -18.71 2.24 3.29
CA ILE A 73 -19.62 2.05 2.16
C ILE A 73 -19.66 0.55 1.91
N ASP A 74 -20.85 -0.06 1.96
CA ASP A 74 -21.07 -1.43 1.52
C ASP A 74 -22.14 -1.42 0.42
N PRO A 75 -21.76 -1.64 -0.85
CA PRO A 75 -22.70 -1.62 -1.95
C PRO A 75 -23.68 -2.80 -1.91
N TYR A 76 -23.40 -3.84 -1.12
CA TYR A 76 -24.19 -5.05 -0.98
C TYR A 76 -25.00 -5.11 0.34
N GLU A 77 -24.88 -4.10 1.20
CA GLU A 77 -25.62 -3.91 2.47
C GLU A 77 -25.67 -5.15 3.38
N GLY A 78 -24.56 -5.87 3.53
CA GLY A 78 -24.49 -7.12 4.29
C GLY A 78 -23.41 -7.17 5.37
N THR A 79 -22.49 -6.21 5.38
CA THR A 79 -21.28 -6.23 6.21
C THR A 79 -21.42 -5.28 7.39
N ASP A 80 -21.16 -5.78 8.59
CA ASP A 80 -21.05 -4.92 9.76
C ASP A 80 -19.73 -4.12 9.67
N PRO A 81 -19.77 -2.77 9.68
CA PRO A 81 -18.57 -1.94 9.57
C PRO A 81 -17.57 -2.16 10.72
N PHE A 82 -18.03 -2.54 11.92
CA PHE A 82 -17.14 -2.61 13.09
C PHE A 82 -16.18 -3.82 13.03
N PRO A 83 -16.63 -5.07 12.81
CA PRO A 83 -15.72 -6.19 12.62
C PRO A 83 -14.81 -6.03 11.39
N PHE A 84 -15.31 -5.42 10.32
CA PHE A 84 -14.51 -5.16 9.12
C PHE A 84 -13.39 -4.14 9.39
N LEU A 85 -13.71 -3.06 10.10
CA LEU A 85 -12.74 -2.07 10.57
C LEU A 85 -11.63 -2.72 11.40
N ASP A 86 -12.00 -3.49 12.42
CA ASP A 86 -11.03 -4.15 13.30
C ASP A 86 -10.12 -5.11 12.52
N LEU A 87 -10.68 -5.83 11.54
CA LEU A 87 -9.91 -6.70 10.65
C LEU A 87 -8.95 -5.90 9.75
N SER A 88 -9.42 -4.83 9.11
CA SER A 88 -8.61 -3.98 8.22
C SER A 88 -7.44 -3.35 8.98
N VAL A 89 -7.72 -2.70 10.12
CA VAL A 89 -6.70 -2.08 10.99
C VAL A 89 -5.67 -3.12 11.44
N SER A 90 -6.14 -4.27 11.92
CA SER A 90 -5.25 -5.33 12.42
C SER A 90 -4.35 -5.89 11.32
N ARG A 91 -4.91 -6.13 10.12
CA ARG A 91 -4.15 -6.64 8.97
C ARG A 91 -3.10 -5.64 8.51
N GLU A 92 -3.47 -4.38 8.34
CA GLU A 92 -2.52 -3.38 7.84
C GLU A 92 -1.41 -3.12 8.87
N ALA A 93 -1.75 -2.98 10.16
CA ALA A 93 -0.76 -2.78 11.21
C ALA A 93 0.22 -3.96 11.32
N GLU A 94 -0.29 -5.19 11.26
CA GLU A 94 0.53 -6.41 11.28
C GLU A 94 1.36 -6.56 10.01
N GLY A 95 0.82 -6.21 8.84
CA GLY A 95 1.55 -6.18 7.58
C GLY A 95 2.77 -5.26 7.66
N TYR A 96 2.58 -4.02 8.12
CA TYR A 96 3.71 -3.12 8.37
C TYR A 96 4.68 -3.68 9.42
N ARG A 97 4.19 -4.36 10.47
CA ARG A 97 5.07 -4.97 11.47
C ARG A 97 5.97 -6.05 10.86
N GLN A 98 5.43 -6.93 10.02
CA GLN A 98 6.22 -7.97 9.32
C GLN A 98 7.18 -7.37 8.29
N LEU A 99 6.78 -6.28 7.65
CA LEU A 99 7.57 -5.55 6.65
C LEU A 99 8.61 -4.59 7.23
N ALA A 100 8.83 -4.63 8.55
CA ALA A 100 9.87 -3.84 9.22
C ALA A 100 11.27 -3.91 8.55
N PRO A 101 11.73 -5.05 8.01
CA PRO A 101 13.00 -5.11 7.27
C PRO A 101 13.06 -4.24 6.01
N LEU A 102 11.91 -3.87 5.43
CA LEU A 102 11.80 -3.09 4.18
C LEU A 102 11.48 -1.60 4.43
N HIS A 103 11.26 -1.22 5.68
CA HIS A 103 10.88 0.14 6.06
C HIS A 103 11.86 1.22 5.61
N GLY A 104 11.34 2.31 5.04
CA GLY A 104 12.13 3.44 4.54
C GLY A 104 12.82 3.19 3.20
N THR A 105 12.69 1.98 2.65
CA THR A 105 13.24 1.62 1.34
C THR A 105 12.11 1.22 0.40
N LYS A 106 11.54 0.02 0.54
CA LYS A 106 10.49 -0.53 -0.33
C LYS A 106 9.09 -0.42 0.25
N VAL A 107 8.99 -0.17 1.55
CA VAL A 107 7.73 0.00 2.29
C VAL A 107 7.86 1.22 3.21
N LEU A 108 6.76 1.93 3.44
CA LEU A 108 6.73 3.05 4.38
C LEU A 108 7.05 2.60 5.81
N ARG A 109 7.83 3.38 6.55
CA ARG A 109 7.92 3.24 8.01
C ARG A 109 6.56 3.46 8.64
N CYS A 110 6.07 2.44 9.36
CA CYS A 110 4.99 2.62 10.33
C CYS A 110 5.52 3.31 11.59
N LEU A 111 5.00 4.51 11.86
CA LEU A 111 5.35 5.35 13.01
C LEU A 111 4.51 4.97 14.25
N GLY A 112 3.36 4.33 14.04
CA GLY A 112 2.54 3.76 15.09
C GLY A 112 1.06 3.73 14.75
N LEU A 113 0.32 2.90 15.48
CA LEU A 113 -1.14 2.88 15.50
C LEU A 113 -1.63 3.58 16.78
N LEU A 114 -2.59 4.48 16.64
CA LEU A 114 -3.14 5.28 17.73
C LEU A 114 -4.66 5.19 17.74
N VAL A 115 -5.25 5.38 18.92
CA VAL A 115 -6.69 5.64 19.06
C VAL A 115 -6.85 7.13 19.38
N SER A 116 -7.57 7.86 18.54
CA SER A 116 -7.75 9.30 18.69
C SER A 116 -9.23 9.67 18.86
N PRO A 117 -9.60 10.51 19.84
CA PRO A 117 -10.94 11.09 19.88
C PRO A 117 -11.11 12.12 18.76
N LEU A 118 -12.34 12.27 18.27
CA LEU A 118 -12.77 13.33 17.36
C LEU A 118 -13.67 14.33 18.13
N PRO A 119 -13.10 15.44 18.66
CA PRO A 119 -13.83 16.32 19.57
C PRO A 119 -15.08 16.96 18.97
N SER A 120 -15.04 17.30 17.69
CA SER A 120 -16.17 17.86 16.94
C SER A 120 -17.33 16.87 16.74
N GLN A 121 -17.13 15.59 17.05
CA GLN A 121 -18.10 14.51 16.85
C GLN A 121 -18.38 13.77 18.17
N GLY A 122 -18.45 14.53 19.27
CA GLY A 122 -18.83 13.98 20.58
C GLY A 122 -17.74 13.12 21.22
N ASN A 123 -16.47 13.33 20.86
CA ASN A 123 -15.31 12.56 21.35
C ASN A 123 -15.36 11.06 21.01
N ARG A 124 -16.13 10.66 20.00
CA ARG A 124 -16.02 9.30 19.47
C ARG A 124 -14.58 9.03 19.01
N THR A 125 -14.14 7.79 19.11
CA THR A 125 -12.76 7.41 18.80
C THR A 125 -12.64 6.80 17.40
N VAL A 126 -11.49 6.99 16.78
CA VAL A 126 -11.08 6.35 15.51
C VAL A 126 -9.67 5.78 15.67
N TYR A 127 -9.35 4.79 14.84
CA TYR A 127 -7.96 4.33 14.72
C TYR A 127 -7.22 5.21 13.72
N VAL A 128 -5.96 5.54 14.03
CA VAL A 128 -5.08 6.33 13.18
C VAL A 128 -3.75 5.61 13.04
N LEU A 129 -3.46 5.13 11.84
CA LEU A 129 -2.15 4.61 11.49
C LEU A 129 -1.28 5.75 10.96
N LEU A 130 -0.19 6.02 11.65
CA LEU A 130 0.79 7.03 11.25
C LEU A 130 1.90 6.37 10.44
N LEU A 131 2.13 6.90 9.24
CA LEU A 131 3.15 6.42 8.31
C LEU A 131 4.11 7.56 7.98
N GLU A 132 5.35 7.22 7.61
CA GLU A 132 6.26 8.22 7.06
C GLU A 132 5.69 8.85 5.79
N HIS A 133 5.95 10.13 5.61
CA HIS A 133 5.72 10.80 4.34
C HIS A 133 6.92 10.59 3.43
N VAL A 134 6.71 10.05 2.23
CA VAL A 134 7.75 9.90 1.19
C VAL A 134 7.55 10.88 0.05
N ALA A 135 8.64 11.35 -0.53
CA ALA A 135 8.61 12.08 -1.80
C ALA A 135 8.37 11.11 -2.96
N GLY A 136 7.65 11.59 -3.98
CA GLY A 136 7.33 10.79 -5.17
C GLY A 136 5.87 10.96 -5.58
N GLN A 137 5.46 10.18 -6.56
CA GLN A 137 4.08 10.13 -7.03
C GLN A 137 3.67 8.68 -7.25
N ASP A 138 2.40 8.36 -6.98
CA ASP A 138 1.86 7.07 -7.42
C ASP A 138 1.82 6.99 -8.95
N VAL A 139 1.90 5.77 -9.48
CA VAL A 139 2.09 5.53 -10.92
C VAL A 139 0.96 6.15 -11.75
N ARG A 140 -0.27 6.27 -11.24
CA ARG A 140 -1.39 6.86 -12.00
C ARG A 140 -1.21 8.34 -12.26
N TYR A 141 -0.62 9.07 -11.31
CA TYR A 141 -0.34 10.50 -11.50
C TYR A 141 0.93 10.72 -12.30
N LEU A 142 1.91 9.83 -12.15
CA LEU A 142 3.15 9.88 -12.90
C LEU A 142 2.94 9.56 -14.39
N ILE A 143 2.06 8.60 -14.68
CA ILE A 143 1.68 8.18 -16.03
C ILE A 143 0.15 8.18 -16.13
N PRO A 144 -0.46 9.35 -16.33
CA PRO A 144 -1.90 9.43 -16.55
C PRO A 144 -2.32 8.67 -17.80
N ALA A 145 -3.51 8.05 -17.77
CA ALA A 145 -4.00 7.22 -18.87
C ALA A 145 -3.96 7.85 -20.28
N PRO A 146 -4.23 9.15 -20.46
CA PRO A 146 -4.09 9.80 -21.77
C PRO A 146 -2.65 9.77 -22.34
N THR A 147 -1.64 9.60 -21.48
CA THR A 147 -0.22 9.66 -21.85
C THR A 147 0.48 8.30 -21.78
N SER A 148 -0.19 7.24 -21.31
CA SER A 148 0.43 5.92 -21.15
C SER A 148 0.92 5.29 -22.47
N THR A 149 0.24 5.60 -23.58
CA THR A 149 0.64 5.19 -24.93
C THR A 149 1.94 5.86 -25.40
N SER A 150 2.27 7.04 -24.86
CA SER A 150 3.51 7.77 -25.14
C SER A 150 4.68 7.31 -24.27
N LEU A 151 4.46 6.47 -23.25
CA LEU A 151 5.53 5.88 -22.44
C LEU A 151 6.49 5.06 -23.31
N CYS A 152 7.80 5.26 -23.14
CA CYS A 152 8.79 4.50 -23.88
C CYS A 152 8.90 3.06 -23.33
N PRO A 153 9.29 2.05 -24.15
CA PRO A 153 9.36 0.66 -23.70
C PRO A 153 10.31 0.44 -22.51
N ALA A 154 11.43 1.16 -22.44
CA ALA A 154 12.39 1.04 -21.34
C ALA A 154 11.82 1.53 -20.00
N HIS A 155 11.12 2.68 -20.00
CA HIS A 155 10.42 3.18 -18.81
C HIS A 155 9.27 2.26 -18.40
N ARG A 156 8.53 1.71 -19.37
CA ARG A 156 7.47 0.74 -19.07
C ARG A 156 8.03 -0.50 -18.38
N ALA A 157 9.06 -1.12 -18.96
CA ALA A 157 9.72 -2.30 -18.42
C ALA A 157 10.26 -2.06 -17.00
N SER A 158 11.04 -0.99 -16.82
CA SER A 158 11.66 -0.68 -15.53
C SER A 158 10.66 -0.38 -14.41
N ILE A 159 9.52 0.25 -14.70
CA ILE A 159 8.46 0.49 -13.69
C ILE A 159 7.79 -0.82 -13.28
N VAL A 160 7.47 -1.70 -14.23
CA VAL A 160 6.93 -3.03 -13.91
C VAL A 160 7.94 -3.87 -13.14
N ASP A 161 9.20 -3.85 -13.55
CA ASP A 161 10.27 -4.54 -12.82
C ASP A 161 10.36 -4.03 -11.39
N ALA A 162 10.27 -2.71 -11.16
CA ALA A 162 10.25 -2.14 -9.82
C ALA A 162 9.03 -2.62 -9.01
N ALA A 163 7.84 -2.69 -9.62
CA ALA A 163 6.62 -3.17 -8.97
C ALA A 163 6.73 -4.64 -8.54
N VAL A 164 7.15 -5.52 -9.46
CA VAL A 164 7.27 -6.96 -9.21
C VAL A 164 8.39 -7.25 -8.21
N ASN A 165 9.51 -6.51 -8.28
CA ASN A 165 10.60 -6.65 -7.31
C ASN A 165 10.12 -6.35 -5.88
N VAL A 166 9.45 -5.22 -5.69
CA VAL A 166 8.90 -4.84 -4.38
C VAL A 166 7.87 -5.85 -3.90
N PHE A 167 6.95 -6.30 -4.77
CA PHE A 167 6.01 -7.37 -4.44
C PHE A 167 6.69 -8.61 -3.90
N TYR A 168 7.72 -9.07 -4.60
CA TYR A 168 8.43 -10.28 -4.21
C TYR A 168 9.12 -10.11 -2.86
N ASP A 169 9.78 -8.97 -2.62
CA ASP A 169 10.42 -8.68 -1.33
C ASP A 169 9.41 -8.63 -0.18
N ILE A 170 8.19 -8.13 -0.43
CA ILE A 170 7.08 -8.13 0.53
C ILE A 170 6.61 -9.56 0.81
N LEU A 171 6.47 -10.38 -0.24
CA LEU A 171 6.10 -11.80 -0.13
C LEU A 171 7.13 -12.59 0.70
N MET A 172 8.43 -12.30 0.54
CA MET A 172 9.50 -12.90 1.37
C MET A 172 9.28 -12.70 2.86
N CYS A 173 8.67 -11.56 3.23
CA CYS A 173 8.44 -11.19 4.61
C CYS A 173 7.14 -11.81 5.17
N GLY A 174 6.47 -12.69 4.41
CA GLY A 174 5.20 -13.31 4.83
C GLY A 174 3.96 -12.47 4.50
N VAL A 175 4.09 -11.39 3.73
CA VAL A 175 2.95 -10.54 3.36
C VAL A 175 2.62 -10.72 1.89
N LYS A 176 1.44 -11.25 1.59
CA LYS A 176 0.95 -11.36 0.21
C LYS A 176 0.02 -10.19 -0.09
N GLN A 177 0.56 -9.18 -0.78
CA GLN A 177 -0.21 -8.03 -1.24
C GLN A 177 -1.19 -8.46 -2.35
N ARG A 178 -2.49 -8.24 -2.13
CA ARG A 178 -3.54 -8.57 -3.10
C ARG A 178 -3.90 -7.40 -4.02
N ASP A 179 -3.65 -6.17 -3.56
CA ASP A 179 -3.98 -4.96 -4.30
C ASP A 179 -2.73 -4.29 -4.84
N MET A 180 -2.23 -4.87 -5.93
CA MET A 180 -1.04 -4.39 -6.61
C MET A 180 -1.38 -3.41 -7.74
N ALA A 181 -2.39 -2.58 -7.53
CA ALA A 181 -2.79 -1.56 -8.48
C ALA A 181 -1.74 -0.43 -8.56
N PRO A 182 -1.65 0.30 -9.70
CA PRO A 182 -0.71 1.42 -9.87
C PRO A 182 -0.81 2.51 -8.79
N ARG A 183 -1.98 2.64 -8.15
CA ARG A 183 -2.22 3.58 -7.04
C ARG A 183 -1.40 3.27 -5.79
N ASN A 184 -1.01 2.01 -5.61
CA ASN A 184 -0.33 1.53 -4.40
C ASN A 184 1.19 1.48 -4.57
N LEU A 185 1.72 1.91 -5.73
CA LEU A 185 3.16 2.02 -5.96
C LEU A 185 3.54 3.48 -6.16
N ILE A 186 4.36 4.01 -5.25
CA ILE A 186 4.95 5.34 -5.36
C ILE A 186 6.34 5.21 -5.99
N ILE A 187 6.61 5.97 -7.05
CA ILE A 187 7.96 6.09 -7.62
C ILE A 187 8.63 7.33 -7.04
N ARG A 188 9.82 7.16 -6.48
CA ARG A 188 10.61 8.25 -5.92
C ARG A 188 11.30 9.04 -7.04
N PRO A 189 11.53 10.35 -6.84
CA PRO A 189 12.37 11.12 -7.74
C PRO A 189 13.81 10.55 -7.76
N PRO A 190 14.51 10.64 -8.90
CA PRO A 190 15.88 10.18 -9.01
C PRO A 190 16.79 11.00 -8.09
N LYS A 191 17.75 10.34 -7.44
CA LYS A 191 18.73 10.98 -6.53
C LYS A 191 19.63 11.99 -7.24
N CYS A 192 19.88 11.78 -8.54
CA CYS A 192 20.73 12.63 -9.37
C CYS A 192 19.99 13.01 -10.65
N SER A 193 19.32 14.17 -10.66
CA SER A 193 18.77 14.74 -11.89
C SER A 193 19.82 15.64 -12.55
N GLY A 194 20.64 15.07 -13.43
CA GLY A 194 21.69 15.80 -14.16
C GLY A 194 21.18 16.81 -15.20
N GLY A 195 19.91 17.22 -15.13
CA GLY A 195 19.23 18.10 -16.09
C GLY A 195 19.00 17.48 -17.48
N ALA A 196 19.64 16.35 -17.79
CA ALA A 196 19.46 15.60 -19.02
C ALA A 196 18.25 14.65 -18.92
N PRO A 197 17.56 14.38 -20.04
CA PRO A 197 16.47 13.41 -20.07
C PRO A 197 17.04 11.97 -19.98
N PHE A 198 16.29 11.10 -19.30
CA PHE A 198 16.56 9.67 -19.16
C PHE A 198 16.17 8.85 -20.40
N CYS A 199 15.47 9.44 -21.37
CA CYS A 199 15.27 8.81 -22.68
C CYS A 199 15.15 9.87 -23.79
N VAL A 200 15.28 9.43 -25.04
CA VAL A 200 15.24 10.30 -26.24
C VAL A 200 13.83 10.56 -26.77
N LYS A 201 12.80 9.98 -26.15
CA LYS A 201 11.41 10.10 -26.58
C LYS A 201 10.79 11.31 -25.90
N ASP A 202 10.74 12.44 -26.59
CA ASP A 202 10.31 13.75 -26.05
C ASP A 202 8.86 13.74 -25.51
N ASP A 203 7.98 12.91 -26.07
CA ASP A 203 6.59 12.76 -25.62
C ASP A 203 6.43 11.76 -24.45
N CYS A 204 7.51 11.10 -24.01
CA CYS A 204 7.43 10.20 -22.86
C CYS A 204 7.16 10.99 -21.57
N PRO A 205 6.08 10.71 -20.81
CA PRO A 205 5.66 11.56 -19.68
C PRO A 205 6.67 11.59 -18.53
N VAL A 206 7.58 10.61 -18.48
CA VAL A 206 8.53 10.41 -17.37
C VAL A 206 9.99 10.61 -17.76
N HIS A 207 10.26 11.16 -18.95
CA HIS A 207 11.64 11.24 -19.46
C HIS A 207 12.59 12.11 -18.62
N PHE A 208 12.10 12.92 -17.68
CA PHE A 208 12.93 13.64 -16.70
C PHE A 208 12.75 13.18 -15.24
N THR A 209 11.76 12.34 -14.97
CA THR A 209 11.30 12.03 -13.61
C THR A 209 11.56 10.59 -13.19
N VAL A 210 11.84 9.69 -14.13
CA VAL A 210 12.17 8.29 -13.85
C VAL A 210 13.46 7.92 -14.55
N ASP A 211 14.43 7.45 -13.77
CA ASP A 211 15.63 6.80 -14.27
C ASP A 211 15.33 5.31 -14.52
N PRO A 212 15.26 4.84 -15.77
CA PRO A 212 14.91 3.45 -16.06
C PRO A 212 15.96 2.47 -15.55
N ASP A 213 17.20 2.91 -15.30
CA ASP A 213 18.27 2.07 -14.78
C ASP A 213 18.26 1.96 -13.24
N ASN A 214 17.52 2.85 -12.56
CA ASN A 214 17.45 2.90 -11.10
C ASN A 214 16.10 3.42 -10.59
N VAL A 215 15.03 2.66 -10.84
CA VAL A 215 13.67 2.99 -10.37
C VAL A 215 13.54 2.65 -8.88
N GLU A 216 13.54 3.66 -8.03
CA GLU A 216 13.25 3.52 -6.61
C GLU A 216 11.74 3.62 -6.36
N SER A 217 11.15 2.60 -5.74
CA SER A 217 9.71 2.51 -5.53
C SER A 217 9.33 2.12 -4.09
N VAL A 218 8.10 2.45 -3.71
CA VAL A 218 7.51 2.15 -2.40
C VAL A 218 6.12 1.58 -2.61
N MET A 219 5.86 0.41 -2.03
CA MET A 219 4.50 -0.12 -1.92
C MET A 219 3.81 0.44 -0.69
N ILE A 220 2.54 0.77 -0.85
CA ILE A 220 1.65 1.25 0.21
C ILE A 220 0.36 0.40 0.25
N ASP A 221 -0.49 0.71 1.22
CA ASP A 221 -1.85 0.19 1.36
C ASP A 221 -1.94 -1.34 1.53
N PHE A 222 -1.80 -1.83 2.76
CA PHE A 222 -1.77 -3.28 3.05
C PHE A 222 -3.07 -3.82 3.67
N GLU A 223 -4.18 -3.06 3.64
CA GLU A 223 -5.49 -3.49 4.21
C GLU A 223 -5.98 -4.82 3.65
N GLY A 224 -5.78 -5.02 2.34
CA GLY A 224 -6.21 -6.22 1.61
C GLY A 224 -5.20 -7.38 1.63
N SER A 225 -4.08 -7.25 2.33
CA SER A 225 -3.02 -8.26 2.30
C SER A 225 -3.37 -9.53 3.08
N GLU A 226 -2.82 -10.67 2.64
CA GLU A 226 -2.77 -11.90 3.44
C GLU A 226 -1.47 -11.96 4.21
N LEU A 227 -1.51 -12.55 5.41
CA LEU A 227 -0.38 -12.66 6.31
C LEU A 227 -0.08 -14.13 6.53
N TRP A 228 1.14 -14.54 6.20
CA TRP A 228 1.66 -15.91 6.27
C TRP A 228 2.96 -15.91 7.08
N ASP A 229 3.48 -17.10 7.41
CA ASP A 229 4.83 -17.20 7.93
C ASP A 229 5.84 -16.85 6.82
N PRO A 230 6.92 -16.10 7.12
CA PRO A 230 7.97 -15.80 6.13
C PRO A 230 8.52 -17.08 5.50
N ASN A 231 8.47 -17.18 4.17
CA ASN A 231 8.98 -18.35 3.47
C ASN A 231 10.42 -18.11 3.00
N HIS A 232 11.36 -18.87 3.57
CA HIS A 232 12.77 -18.78 3.24
C HIS A 232 13.20 -19.50 1.94
N GLU A 233 12.30 -20.21 1.26
CA GLU A 233 12.60 -20.90 -0.01
C GLU A 233 12.78 -19.93 -1.18
N PHE A 234 12.22 -18.73 -1.06
CA PHE A 234 12.28 -17.69 -2.09
C PHE A 234 13.55 -16.80 -2.01
N TYR A 235 14.52 -17.12 -1.14
CA TYR A 235 15.80 -16.39 -1.07
C TYR A 235 16.77 -16.73 -2.21
N ASP A 236 16.48 -17.79 -2.98
CA ASP A 236 17.29 -18.19 -4.13
C ASP A 236 16.99 -17.30 -5.35
N GLU A 237 18.03 -16.68 -5.91
CA GLU A 237 17.93 -15.73 -7.02
C GLU A 237 17.40 -16.39 -8.30
N GLN A 238 17.77 -17.65 -8.55
CA GLN A 238 17.30 -18.40 -9.72
C GLN A 238 15.80 -18.72 -9.62
N THR A 239 15.34 -19.06 -8.41
CA THR A 239 13.92 -19.26 -8.10
C THR A 239 13.17 -17.93 -8.23
N ARG A 240 13.70 -16.85 -7.67
CA ARG A 240 13.13 -15.50 -7.82
C ARG A 240 12.93 -15.14 -9.28
N ASP A 241 13.94 -15.27 -10.13
CA ASP A 241 13.82 -14.95 -11.55
C ASP A 241 12.77 -15.81 -12.28
N ARG A 242 12.73 -17.12 -11.96
CA ARG A 242 11.76 -18.04 -12.55
C ARG A 242 10.32 -17.68 -12.18
N GLU A 243 10.07 -17.37 -10.90
CA GLU A 243 8.72 -17.02 -10.42
C GLU A 243 8.32 -15.59 -10.81
N MET A 244 9.28 -14.66 -10.92
CA MET A 244 9.00 -13.26 -11.29
C MET A 244 8.71 -13.07 -12.77
N HIS A 245 9.28 -13.89 -13.66
CA HIS A 245 9.07 -13.75 -15.10
C HIS A 245 7.59 -13.77 -15.51
N PRO A 246 6.75 -14.76 -15.13
CA PRO A 246 5.34 -14.75 -15.48
C PRO A 246 4.58 -13.57 -14.85
N LEU A 247 4.97 -13.15 -13.64
CA LEU A 247 4.36 -11.99 -12.99
C LEU A 247 4.61 -10.71 -13.79
N ARG A 248 5.81 -10.51 -14.34
CA ARG A 248 6.08 -9.31 -15.18
C ARG A 248 5.13 -9.22 -16.35
N ASP A 249 4.87 -10.34 -17.03
CA ASP A 249 3.97 -10.40 -18.18
C ASP A 249 2.51 -10.15 -17.75
N ASP A 250 2.04 -10.81 -16.69
CA ASP A 250 0.69 -10.61 -16.16
C ASP A 250 0.46 -9.14 -15.74
N TYR A 251 1.45 -8.53 -15.10
CA TYR A 251 1.37 -7.13 -14.68
C TYR A 251 1.42 -6.15 -15.84
N MET A 252 2.26 -6.41 -16.85
CA MET A 252 2.26 -5.62 -18.09
C MET A 252 0.87 -5.59 -18.70
N GLU A 253 0.19 -6.73 -18.77
CA GLU A 253 -1.17 -6.82 -19.30
C GLU A 253 -2.18 -6.12 -18.38
N ASP A 254 -2.22 -6.44 -17.08
CA ASP A 254 -3.22 -5.92 -16.16
C ASP A 254 -3.16 -4.39 -15.96
N TRP A 255 -1.95 -3.84 -15.92
CA TRP A 255 -1.76 -2.41 -15.70
C TRP A 255 -2.07 -1.61 -16.97
N TRP A 256 -1.49 -1.99 -18.13
CA TRP A 256 -1.57 -1.17 -19.34
C TRP A 256 -2.73 -1.53 -20.28
N TYR A 257 -3.22 -2.77 -20.26
CA TYR A 257 -4.19 -3.27 -21.24
C TYR A 257 -5.44 -3.89 -20.61
N GLY A 258 -5.39 -4.18 -19.32
CA GLY A 258 -6.39 -4.95 -18.59
C GLY A 258 -7.05 -4.17 -17.46
N LYS A 259 -7.09 -4.80 -16.27
CA LYS A 259 -7.94 -4.42 -15.13
C LYS A 259 -7.79 -2.97 -14.65
N TYR A 260 -6.58 -2.39 -14.73
CA TYR A 260 -6.31 -1.07 -14.18
C TYR A 260 -6.25 0.04 -15.24
N GLY A 261 -6.01 -0.33 -16.51
CA GLY A 261 -6.12 0.57 -17.66
C GLY A 261 -5.42 1.93 -17.49
N ILE A 262 -4.17 1.92 -17.02
CA ILE A 262 -3.29 3.09 -17.13
C ILE A 262 -2.73 3.19 -18.54
#